data_AF-A0A521ZNT5-F1
#
_entry.id   AF-A0A521ZNT5-F1
#
_cell.length_a   1.000
_cell.length_b   1.000
_cell.length_c   1.000
_cell.angle_alpha   90.00
_cell.angle_beta   90.00
_cell.angle_gamma   90.00
#
_symmetry.space_group_name_H-M   'P 1'
#
loop_
_entity.id
_entity.type
_entity.pdbx_description
1 polymer ?
#
loop_
_entity_poly.entity_id
_entity_poly.type
_entity_poly.pdbx_seq_one_letter_code
_entity_poly.pdbx_strand_id
1 'polypeptide(L)'
;MKMVQCFAVRMMCTAGTLVLLSASAYASTPTSQQIDTSRAKGLAWLYQTQKGDGSWRLSAGLPVQSTSAVLNAMMKSGIKTGRPFYSGVAYLANAQPSSTDGQSRQIDTLYAVGNDVTALMTRLSAQATALNNSWGTLPGYATSVADTSMAATTMMNTNAGYTGWQNIVCGIIALQQRASGGWSYTGSVSSGNAPTSTSAASILPTAMTIPLVLKIGSVGFSSFQCVSGGPTYSTATMAANAVAFLKTKLNADGGFGDNGTSGVLETAMAYLAIQAVNPSDASLGNAQGYLVTSQKSDGSWASDPFQTALALQAYPSTTLVATAGDGMPDAVKAVLGLSTGTPSRGLQPGNGQSVAGVNKPLVTIAAYVSQAMSYSIVGSGGTSPYQFTLASGSLPPGLSISSSGVVSGTPTAAGPYSFTLQQTDASSALSYVDAQVNVGAPQDVADAPTLPEWGAILMGLMLMTSMAISERKRRGR
;
A
#
# COMPACT_ATOMS: atom_id res chain seq x y z
N MET A 1 -68.96 -4.85 -9.56
CA MET A 1 -69.64 -6.08 -9.13
C MET A 1 -70.04 -6.91 -10.34
N LYS A 2 -69.35 -8.05 -10.58
CA LYS A 2 -69.73 -9.25 -11.37
C LYS A 2 -68.50 -10.18 -11.36
N MET A 3 -68.46 -11.13 -10.42
CA MET A 3 -68.61 -12.60 -10.64
C MET A 3 -67.56 -13.15 -11.62
N VAL A 4 -66.42 -13.67 -11.15
CA VAL A 4 -66.16 -15.09 -10.79
C VAL A 4 -66.51 -16.06 -11.94
N GLN A 5 -65.47 -16.58 -12.59
CA GLN A 5 -65.51 -17.85 -13.32
C GLN A 5 -64.25 -18.65 -12.97
N CYS A 6 -64.41 -19.63 -12.07
CA CYS A 6 -63.43 -20.69 -11.83
C CYS A 6 -63.44 -21.64 -13.02
N PHE A 7 -62.30 -21.77 -13.72
CA PHE A 7 -62.06 -22.92 -14.59
C PHE A 7 -61.35 -24.00 -13.78
N ALA A 8 -62.04 -25.11 -13.56
CA ALA A 8 -61.51 -26.31 -12.92
C ALA A 8 -60.56 -27.03 -13.90
N VAL A 9 -59.28 -27.16 -13.53
CA VAL A 9 -58.36 -28.10 -14.19
C VAL A 9 -58.16 -29.29 -13.26
N ARG A 10 -58.51 -30.47 -13.80
CA ARG A 10 -58.45 -31.78 -13.15
C ARG A 10 -57.05 -32.07 -12.61
N MET A 11 -56.98 -32.41 -11.33
CA MET A 11 -55.81 -32.96 -10.67
C MET A 11 -55.66 -34.43 -11.11
N MET A 12 -54.77 -34.70 -12.07
CA MET A 12 -54.30 -36.07 -12.34
C MET A 12 -53.06 -36.32 -11.48
N CYS A 13 -53.27 -37.10 -10.42
CA CYS A 13 -52.23 -37.60 -9.55
C CYS A 13 -51.37 -38.60 -10.36
N THR A 14 -50.19 -38.17 -10.78
CA THR A 14 -49.12 -39.08 -11.25
C THR A 14 -47.94 -38.89 -10.30
N ALA A 15 -47.53 -39.99 -9.67
CA ALA A 15 -46.40 -40.05 -8.76
C ALA A 15 -45.09 -39.83 -9.56
N GLY A 16 -44.78 -38.58 -9.85
CA GLY A 16 -43.48 -38.15 -10.33
C GLY A 16 -42.63 -37.78 -9.12
N THR A 17 -41.58 -38.54 -8.88
CA THR A 17 -40.51 -38.19 -7.93
C THR A 17 -40.03 -36.78 -8.26
N LEU A 18 -40.41 -35.81 -7.40
CA LEU A 18 -39.94 -34.44 -7.51
C LEU A 18 -38.46 -34.43 -7.14
N VAL A 19 -37.58 -34.61 -8.12
CA VAL A 19 -36.17 -34.28 -7.98
C VAL A 19 -36.12 -32.76 -7.84
N LEU A 20 -36.11 -32.27 -6.59
CA LEU A 20 -35.71 -30.92 -6.26
C LEU A 20 -34.23 -30.80 -6.63
N LEU A 21 -33.95 -30.53 -7.91
CA LEU A 21 -32.72 -29.87 -8.31
C LEU A 21 -32.76 -28.50 -7.64
N SER A 22 -32.20 -28.41 -6.44
CA SER A 22 -31.80 -27.12 -5.87
C SER A 22 -30.68 -26.61 -6.77
N ALA A 23 -31.04 -25.99 -7.90
CA ALA A 23 -30.17 -25.04 -8.55
C ALA A 23 -29.89 -23.99 -7.48
N SER A 24 -28.73 -24.07 -6.84
CA SER A 24 -28.23 -23.01 -5.98
C SER A 24 -28.12 -21.78 -6.87
N ALA A 25 -29.16 -20.96 -6.88
CA ALA A 25 -29.14 -19.69 -7.59
C ALA A 25 -28.05 -18.86 -6.92
N TYR A 26 -26.93 -18.68 -7.63
CA TYR A 26 -25.91 -17.73 -7.21
C TYR A 26 -26.56 -16.37 -6.95
N ALA A 27 -26.01 -15.59 -6.02
CA ALA A 27 -26.45 -14.22 -5.81
C ALA A 27 -26.54 -13.50 -7.17
N SER A 28 -27.69 -12.85 -7.43
CA SER A 28 -27.90 -12.15 -8.70
C SER A 28 -26.80 -11.11 -8.91
N THR A 29 -26.25 -11.05 -10.13
CA THR A 29 -25.27 -10.02 -10.51
C THR A 29 -25.76 -8.63 -10.06
N PRO A 30 -24.97 -7.88 -9.27
CA PRO A 30 -25.41 -6.61 -8.72
C PRO A 30 -25.55 -5.56 -9.83
N THR A 31 -26.49 -4.64 -9.65
CA THR A 31 -26.66 -3.51 -10.55
C THR A 31 -25.49 -2.53 -10.43
N SER A 32 -25.27 -1.70 -11.46
CA SER A 32 -24.27 -0.62 -11.41
C SER A 32 -24.49 0.30 -10.21
N GLN A 33 -25.74 0.63 -9.90
CA GLN A 33 -26.08 1.47 -8.74
C GLN A 33 -25.70 0.82 -7.39
N GLN A 34 -25.89 -0.49 -7.25
CA GLN A 34 -25.47 -1.22 -6.05
C GLN A 34 -23.95 -1.21 -5.90
N ILE A 35 -23.23 -1.44 -7.00
CA ILE A 35 -21.76 -1.34 -7.03
C ILE A 35 -21.29 0.08 -6.68
N ASP A 36 -21.90 1.11 -7.27
CA ASP A 36 -21.51 2.51 -7.04
C ASP A 36 -21.76 2.93 -5.59
N THR A 37 -22.88 2.50 -5.01
CA THR A 37 -23.20 2.72 -3.59
C THR A 37 -22.18 2.03 -2.68
N SER A 38 -21.88 0.76 -2.97
CA SER A 38 -20.86 -0.01 -2.24
C SER A 38 -19.47 0.65 -2.34
N ARG A 39 -19.08 1.09 -3.55
CA ARG A 39 -17.82 1.79 -3.80
C ARG A 39 -17.72 3.07 -2.98
N ALA A 40 -18.77 3.89 -2.98
CA ALA A 40 -18.78 5.16 -2.23
C ALA A 40 -18.61 4.94 -0.73
N LYS A 41 -19.28 3.92 -0.15
CA LYS A 41 -19.14 3.55 1.27
C LYS A 41 -17.72 3.07 1.61
N GLY A 42 -17.15 2.19 0.79
CA GLY A 42 -15.79 1.69 1.00
C GLY A 42 -14.73 2.80 0.92
N LEU A 43 -14.86 3.68 -0.07
CA LEU A 43 -13.98 4.85 -0.17
C LEU A 43 -14.16 5.78 1.04
N ALA A 44 -15.39 6.10 1.44
CA ALA A 44 -15.67 6.94 2.61
C ALA A 44 -14.99 6.40 3.88
N TRP A 45 -15.09 5.09 4.12
CA TRP A 45 -14.40 4.43 5.22
C TRP A 45 -12.87 4.57 5.13
N LEU A 46 -12.28 4.42 3.94
CA LEU A 46 -10.84 4.63 3.73
C LEU A 46 -10.42 6.08 4.01
N TYR A 47 -11.22 7.07 3.60
CA TYR A 47 -10.96 8.47 3.90
C TYR A 47 -10.94 8.76 5.41
N GLN A 48 -11.80 8.11 6.19
CA GLN A 48 -11.87 8.29 7.64
C GLN A 48 -10.78 7.52 8.42
N THR A 49 -10.18 6.50 7.82
CA THR A 49 -9.27 5.57 8.52
C THR A 49 -7.80 5.76 8.22
N GLN A 50 -7.46 6.69 7.33
CA GLN A 50 -6.07 7.06 7.06
C GLN A 50 -5.40 7.56 8.35
N LYS A 51 -4.18 7.08 8.60
CA LYS A 51 -3.38 7.50 9.75
C LYS A 51 -2.70 8.84 9.47
N GLY A 52 -2.30 9.53 10.53
CA GLY A 52 -1.62 10.83 10.42
C GLY A 52 -0.29 10.78 9.66
N ASP A 53 0.34 9.62 9.61
CA ASP A 53 1.55 9.34 8.81
C ASP A 53 1.25 9.12 7.31
N GLY A 54 -0.02 9.17 6.89
CA GLY A 54 -0.46 8.94 5.51
C GLY A 54 -0.76 7.47 5.18
N SER A 55 -0.40 6.53 6.04
CA SER A 55 -0.63 5.11 5.80
C SER A 55 -2.09 4.70 6.02
N TRP A 56 -2.49 3.62 5.34
CA TRP A 56 -3.64 2.82 5.75
C TRP A 56 -3.13 1.53 6.35
N ARG A 57 -3.35 1.32 7.65
CA ARG A 57 -2.88 0.12 8.35
C ARG A 57 -3.71 -0.20 9.58
N LEU A 58 -3.75 -1.50 9.91
CA LEU A 58 -4.12 -1.98 11.24
C LEU A 58 -2.94 -1.83 12.22
N SER A 59 -3.20 -2.01 13.52
CA SER A 59 -2.18 -1.95 14.58
C SER A 59 -1.07 -3.00 14.42
N ALA A 60 -1.41 -4.20 13.92
CA ALA A 60 -0.48 -5.28 13.59
C ALA A 60 -0.32 -5.50 12.06
N GLY A 61 -0.69 -4.50 11.25
CA GLY A 61 -0.92 -4.69 9.82
C GLY A 61 0.32 -4.63 8.93
N LEU A 62 0.10 -4.89 7.64
CA LEU A 62 1.04 -4.78 6.53
C LEU A 62 0.89 -3.39 5.87
N PRO A 63 1.58 -2.34 6.34
CA PRO A 63 1.20 -0.96 6.02
C PRO A 63 1.52 -0.58 4.57
N VAL A 64 2.60 -1.14 3.99
CA VAL A 64 2.96 -0.92 2.58
C VAL A 64 1.94 -1.56 1.67
N GLN A 65 1.64 -2.85 1.88
CA GLN A 65 0.67 -3.61 1.09
C GLN A 65 -0.71 -2.96 1.12
N SER A 66 -1.15 -2.58 2.33
CA SER A 66 -2.43 -1.92 2.57
C SER A 66 -2.49 -0.55 1.86
N THR A 67 -1.46 0.28 2.04
CA THR A 67 -1.42 1.62 1.42
C THR A 67 -1.34 1.53 -0.10
N SER A 68 -0.53 0.62 -0.65
CA SER A 68 -0.47 0.35 -2.10
C SER A 68 -1.83 -0.08 -2.65
N ALA A 69 -2.52 -1.01 -1.98
CA ALA A 69 -3.84 -1.45 -2.40
C ALA A 69 -4.85 -0.30 -2.38
N VAL A 70 -4.85 0.52 -1.32
CA VAL A 70 -5.76 1.68 -1.21
C VAL A 70 -5.52 2.68 -2.32
N LEU A 71 -4.27 3.04 -2.61
CA LEU A 71 -3.95 3.95 -3.70
C LEU A 71 -4.35 3.38 -5.06
N ASN A 72 -4.16 2.08 -5.29
CA ASN A 72 -4.61 1.42 -6.52
C ASN A 72 -6.15 1.46 -6.65
N ALA A 73 -6.89 1.25 -5.55
CA ALA A 73 -8.35 1.37 -5.52
C ALA A 73 -8.82 2.81 -5.79
N MET A 74 -8.13 3.80 -5.22
CA MET A 74 -8.38 5.22 -5.48
C MET A 74 -8.16 5.57 -6.94
N MET A 75 -7.01 5.17 -7.52
CA MET A 75 -6.71 5.38 -8.95
C MET A 75 -7.73 4.72 -9.87
N LYS A 76 -8.20 3.50 -9.53
CA LYS A 76 -9.25 2.80 -10.27
C LYS A 76 -10.62 3.51 -10.21
N SER A 77 -10.80 4.37 -9.21
CA SER A 77 -11.96 5.25 -9.02
C SER A 77 -11.73 6.68 -9.54
N GLY A 78 -10.61 6.92 -10.26
CA GLY A 78 -10.24 8.22 -10.82
C GLY A 78 -9.66 9.22 -9.82
N ILE A 79 -9.45 8.80 -8.56
CA ILE A 79 -8.88 9.64 -7.51
C ILE A 79 -7.36 9.59 -7.65
N LYS A 80 -6.78 10.70 -8.12
CA LYS A 80 -5.32 10.87 -8.29
C LYS A 80 -4.79 12.14 -7.62
N THR A 81 -5.65 12.84 -6.89
CA THR A 81 -5.37 14.13 -6.28
C THR A 81 -6.01 14.18 -4.89
N GLY A 82 -5.73 15.25 -4.16
CA GLY A 82 -6.27 15.47 -2.81
C GLY A 82 -5.33 15.00 -1.71
N ARG A 83 -5.50 15.58 -0.53
CA ARG A 83 -4.60 15.36 0.62
C ARG A 83 -4.45 13.86 0.95
N PRO A 84 -5.52 13.05 1.06
CA PRO A 84 -5.37 11.64 1.42
C PRO A 84 -4.57 10.85 0.41
N PHE A 85 -4.79 11.08 -0.89
CA PHE A 85 -4.03 10.44 -1.96
C PHE A 85 -2.53 10.79 -1.87
N TYR A 86 -2.21 12.08 -1.79
CA TYR A 86 -0.80 12.52 -1.73
C TYR A 86 -0.09 12.06 -0.46
N SER A 87 -0.76 12.10 0.70
CA SER A 87 -0.18 11.58 1.95
C SER A 87 0.13 10.09 1.87
N GLY A 88 -0.72 9.30 1.20
CA GLY A 88 -0.47 7.88 0.97
C GLY A 88 0.73 7.63 0.06
N VAL A 89 0.84 8.39 -1.04
CA VAL A 89 2.00 8.32 -1.95
C VAL A 89 3.28 8.69 -1.22
N ALA A 90 3.26 9.77 -0.43
CA ALA A 90 4.41 10.20 0.37
C ALA A 90 4.82 9.16 1.41
N TYR A 91 3.86 8.52 2.08
CA TYR A 91 4.14 7.39 2.97
C TYR A 91 4.86 6.27 2.23
N LEU A 92 4.33 5.83 1.08
CA LEU A 92 4.93 4.76 0.30
C LEU A 92 6.34 5.10 -0.17
N ALA A 93 6.59 6.33 -0.62
CA ALA A 93 7.91 6.73 -1.10
C ALA A 93 9.00 6.61 -0.02
N ASN A 94 8.62 6.75 1.25
CA ASN A 94 9.53 6.70 2.40
C ASN A 94 9.53 5.35 3.14
N ALA A 95 8.55 4.48 2.86
CA ALA A 95 8.42 3.20 3.53
C ALA A 95 9.54 2.22 3.12
N GLN A 96 9.91 1.35 4.06
CA GLN A 96 10.93 0.31 3.88
C GLN A 96 10.29 -1.07 4.06
N PRO A 97 9.69 -1.66 3.01
CA PRO A 97 9.05 -2.97 3.11
C PRO A 97 10.07 -4.09 3.36
N SER A 98 9.73 -4.98 4.30
CA SER A 98 10.55 -6.11 4.71
C SER A 98 10.39 -7.35 3.84
N SER A 99 9.35 -7.39 3.00
CA SER A 99 8.98 -8.55 2.18
C SER A 99 8.97 -8.23 0.70
N THR A 100 9.21 -9.25 -0.13
CA THR A 100 9.24 -9.13 -1.60
C THR A 100 7.89 -8.70 -2.17
N ASP A 101 6.78 -9.20 -1.62
CA ASP A 101 5.43 -8.79 -2.02
C ASP A 101 5.19 -7.29 -1.74
N GLY A 102 5.62 -6.80 -0.58
CA GLY A 102 5.50 -5.42 -0.16
C GLY A 102 6.32 -4.49 -1.02
N GLN A 103 7.57 -4.86 -1.33
CA GLN A 103 8.44 -4.13 -2.26
C GLN A 103 7.85 -4.08 -3.67
N SER A 104 7.36 -5.20 -4.19
CA SER A 104 6.76 -5.27 -5.52
C SER A 104 5.55 -4.35 -5.63
N ARG A 105 4.64 -4.39 -4.65
CA ARG A 105 3.46 -3.50 -4.58
C ARG A 105 3.83 -2.03 -4.41
N GLN A 106 4.86 -1.72 -3.61
CA GLN A 106 5.36 -0.36 -3.45
C GLN A 106 5.83 0.20 -4.80
N ILE A 107 6.67 -0.57 -5.50
CA ILE A 107 7.22 -0.19 -6.80
C ILE A 107 6.10 0.02 -7.83
N ASP A 108 5.21 -0.97 -8.01
CA ASP A 108 4.15 -0.89 -9.02
C ASP A 108 3.24 0.32 -8.77
N THR A 109 2.86 0.58 -7.51
CA THR A 109 2.01 1.73 -7.17
C THR A 109 2.75 3.05 -7.38
N LEU A 110 4.01 3.18 -6.93
CA LEU A 110 4.80 4.40 -7.11
C LEU A 110 5.06 4.70 -8.58
N TYR A 111 5.36 3.68 -9.38
CA TYR A 111 5.54 3.81 -10.82
C TYR A 111 4.24 4.24 -11.51
N ALA A 112 3.09 3.67 -11.12
CA ALA A 112 1.78 4.03 -11.67
C ALA A 112 1.38 5.49 -11.41
N VAL A 113 1.87 6.10 -10.33
CA VAL A 113 1.67 7.53 -10.04
C VAL A 113 2.79 8.42 -10.59
N GLY A 114 3.78 7.86 -11.29
CA GLY A 114 4.85 8.59 -11.97
C GLY A 114 6.07 8.92 -11.11
N ASN A 115 6.27 8.27 -9.97
CA ASN A 115 7.50 8.42 -9.19
C ASN A 115 8.65 7.62 -9.83
N ASP A 116 9.88 8.11 -9.64
CA ASP A 116 11.08 7.34 -9.95
C ASP A 116 11.24 6.18 -8.95
N VAL A 117 11.30 4.96 -9.48
CA VAL A 117 11.43 3.72 -8.71
C VAL A 117 12.79 3.04 -8.91
N THR A 118 13.74 3.67 -9.61
CA THR A 118 15.03 3.06 -10.01
C THR A 118 15.80 2.47 -8.83
N ALA A 119 15.84 3.18 -7.69
CA ALA A 119 16.52 2.69 -6.49
C ALA A 119 15.80 1.47 -5.86
N LEU A 120 14.46 1.47 -5.85
CA LEU A 120 13.67 0.34 -5.34
C LEU A 120 13.82 -0.89 -6.25
N MET A 121 13.81 -0.66 -7.56
CA MET A 121 14.07 -1.67 -8.58
C MET A 121 15.43 -2.33 -8.43
N THR A 122 16.47 -1.54 -8.18
CA THR A 122 17.82 -2.04 -7.91
C THR A 122 17.85 -2.96 -6.69
N ARG A 123 17.14 -2.58 -5.62
CA ARG A 123 17.04 -3.39 -4.40
C ARG A 123 16.25 -4.68 -4.58
N LEU A 124 15.14 -4.63 -5.33
CA LEU A 124 14.35 -5.83 -5.63
C LEU A 124 15.18 -6.81 -6.47
N SER A 125 15.88 -6.31 -7.49
CA SER A 125 16.78 -7.11 -8.32
C SER A 125 17.89 -7.79 -7.50
N ALA A 126 18.49 -7.06 -6.54
CA ALA A 126 19.54 -7.59 -5.67
C ALA A 126 19.08 -8.72 -4.72
N GLN A 127 17.76 -8.90 -4.53
CA GLN A 127 17.20 -10.00 -3.73
C GLN A 127 16.92 -11.26 -4.54
N ALA A 128 17.05 -11.21 -5.87
CA ALA A 128 16.87 -12.39 -6.71
C ALA A 128 17.93 -13.44 -6.37
N THR A 129 17.49 -14.67 -6.19
CA THR A 129 18.38 -15.81 -5.93
C THR A 129 19.04 -16.28 -7.22
N ALA A 130 20.23 -16.88 -7.11
CA ALA A 130 20.90 -17.51 -8.25
C ALA A 130 20.08 -18.67 -8.85
N LEU A 131 19.13 -19.23 -8.09
CA LEU A 131 18.23 -20.28 -8.55
C LEU A 131 17.14 -19.66 -9.43
N ASN A 132 17.28 -19.79 -10.74
CA ASN A 132 16.31 -19.32 -11.75
C ASN A 132 15.99 -17.81 -11.71
N ASN A 133 16.86 -16.97 -11.13
CA ASN A 133 16.59 -15.54 -10.92
C ASN A 133 15.26 -15.29 -10.17
N SER A 134 14.97 -16.13 -9.18
CA SER A 134 13.67 -16.16 -8.50
C SER A 134 13.72 -15.54 -7.11
N TRP A 135 12.56 -15.24 -6.53
CA TRP A 135 12.45 -14.60 -5.22
C TRP A 135 11.79 -15.51 -4.19
N GLY A 136 12.21 -15.33 -2.94
CA GLY A 136 11.58 -15.92 -1.76
C GLY A 136 10.83 -14.87 -0.93
N THR A 137 10.18 -15.32 0.15
CA THR A 137 9.37 -14.45 1.02
C THR A 137 10.18 -13.36 1.72
N LEU A 138 11.47 -13.60 1.98
CA LEU A 138 12.42 -12.69 2.61
C LEU A 138 13.80 -12.82 1.95
N PRO A 139 14.67 -11.79 2.06
CA PRO A 139 16.05 -11.87 1.57
C PRO A 139 16.78 -13.11 2.12
N GLY A 140 17.30 -13.96 1.23
CA GLY A 140 18.01 -15.19 1.59
C GLY A 140 17.15 -16.44 1.83
N TYR A 141 15.82 -16.35 1.74
CA TYR A 141 14.92 -17.51 1.85
C TYR A 141 14.71 -18.19 0.49
N ALA A 142 14.27 -19.46 0.51
CA ALA A 142 14.02 -20.27 -0.67
C ALA A 142 12.96 -19.66 -1.61
N THR A 143 12.98 -20.11 -2.86
CA THR A 143 12.14 -19.64 -3.97
C THR A 143 10.65 -19.89 -3.71
N SER A 144 9.80 -18.90 -3.97
CA SER A 144 8.35 -18.97 -3.83
C SER A 144 7.69 -18.58 -5.15
N VAL A 145 6.69 -19.34 -5.60
CA VAL A 145 5.99 -19.06 -6.87
C VAL A 145 5.29 -17.70 -6.78
N ALA A 146 4.62 -17.41 -5.67
CA ALA A 146 3.88 -16.16 -5.49
C ALA A 146 4.80 -14.94 -5.49
N ASP A 147 5.87 -14.98 -4.68
CA ASP A 147 6.81 -13.87 -4.55
C ASP A 147 7.59 -13.65 -5.86
N THR A 148 8.02 -14.74 -6.51
CA THR A 148 8.68 -14.69 -7.81
C THR A 148 7.75 -14.11 -8.88
N SER A 149 6.49 -14.54 -8.91
CA SER A 149 5.50 -14.03 -9.86
C SER A 149 5.28 -12.54 -9.70
N MET A 150 5.14 -12.05 -8.46
CA MET A 150 4.96 -10.63 -8.19
C MET A 150 6.21 -9.82 -8.58
N ALA A 151 7.39 -10.21 -8.07
CA ALA A 151 8.63 -9.50 -8.34
C ALA A 151 8.97 -9.46 -9.82
N ALA A 152 8.87 -10.60 -10.53
CA ALA A 152 9.15 -10.66 -11.96
C ALA A 152 8.15 -9.83 -12.78
N THR A 153 6.86 -9.82 -12.40
CA THR A 153 5.85 -8.98 -13.05
C THR A 153 6.21 -7.51 -12.89
N THR A 154 6.54 -7.08 -11.68
CA THR A 154 6.99 -5.71 -11.37
C THR A 154 8.24 -5.34 -12.19
N MET A 155 9.23 -6.24 -12.27
CA MET A 155 10.43 -6.02 -13.07
C MET A 155 10.13 -5.84 -14.56
N MET A 156 9.25 -6.66 -15.12
CA MET A 156 8.85 -6.56 -16.53
C MET A 156 7.96 -5.34 -16.82
N ASN A 157 7.24 -4.83 -15.82
CA ASN A 157 6.36 -3.66 -15.99
C ASN A 157 7.12 -2.34 -15.94
N THR A 158 8.19 -2.28 -15.16
CA THR A 158 8.97 -1.06 -14.91
C THR A 158 10.25 -0.99 -15.73
N ASN A 159 10.76 -2.13 -16.23
CA ASN A 159 11.94 -2.22 -17.08
C ASN A 159 11.69 -3.13 -18.28
N ALA A 160 11.46 -2.54 -19.45
CA ALA A 160 11.22 -3.27 -20.70
C ALA A 160 12.42 -4.15 -21.13
N GLY A 161 13.64 -3.83 -20.68
CA GLY A 161 14.87 -4.60 -20.96
C GLY A 161 15.16 -5.73 -19.99
N TYR A 162 14.30 -5.98 -18.99
CA TYR A 162 14.51 -7.05 -18.04
C TYR A 162 14.37 -8.44 -18.71
N THR A 163 15.40 -9.27 -18.63
CA THR A 163 15.45 -10.61 -19.24
C THR A 163 15.40 -11.77 -18.24
N GLY A 164 15.50 -11.49 -16.93
CA GLY A 164 15.55 -12.54 -15.91
C GLY A 164 14.31 -13.45 -15.87
N TRP A 165 13.19 -12.99 -16.43
CA TRP A 165 11.95 -13.79 -16.61
C TRP A 165 12.13 -15.06 -17.45
N GLN A 166 13.14 -15.13 -18.32
CA GLN A 166 13.38 -16.29 -19.20
C GLN A 166 13.73 -17.56 -18.41
N ASN A 167 14.44 -17.43 -17.30
CA ASN A 167 14.72 -18.59 -16.42
C ASN A 167 13.52 -18.93 -15.53
N ILE A 168 12.76 -17.90 -15.14
CA ILE A 168 11.58 -18.02 -14.27
C ILE A 168 10.47 -18.80 -14.95
N VAL A 169 10.18 -18.50 -16.23
CA VAL A 169 9.05 -19.10 -16.95
C VAL A 169 9.14 -20.63 -16.95
N CYS A 170 10.33 -21.20 -17.17
CA CYS A 170 10.50 -22.64 -17.17
C CYS A 170 10.78 -23.21 -15.78
N GLY A 171 11.68 -22.60 -15.00
CA GLY A 171 12.08 -23.15 -13.70
C GLY A 171 11.01 -23.05 -12.61
N ILE A 172 10.12 -22.05 -12.70
CA ILE A 172 9.16 -21.73 -11.62
C ILE A 172 7.71 -21.75 -12.11
N ILE A 173 7.40 -21.25 -13.30
CA ILE A 173 5.99 -21.07 -13.72
C ILE A 173 5.43 -22.31 -14.42
N ALA A 174 6.01 -22.70 -15.55
CA ALA A 174 5.50 -23.78 -16.40
C ALA A 174 5.63 -25.15 -15.72
N LEU A 175 6.80 -25.45 -15.14
CA LEU A 175 7.05 -26.75 -14.50
C LEU A 175 6.36 -26.93 -13.14
N GLN A 176 5.86 -25.85 -12.53
CA GLN A 176 5.20 -25.93 -11.22
C GLN A 176 3.68 -25.68 -11.28
N GLN A 177 3.11 -25.51 -12.48
CA GLN A 177 1.65 -25.53 -12.64
C GLN A 177 1.16 -26.95 -12.34
N ARG A 178 0.22 -27.07 -11.39
CA ARG A 178 -0.27 -28.37 -10.94
C ARG A 178 -1.26 -28.95 -11.92
N ALA A 179 -1.52 -30.25 -11.82
CA ALA A 179 -2.54 -30.93 -12.63
C ALA A 179 -3.94 -30.31 -12.47
N SER A 180 -4.22 -29.68 -11.32
CA SER A 180 -5.46 -28.92 -11.09
C SER A 180 -5.55 -27.61 -11.89
N GLY A 181 -4.45 -27.16 -12.52
CA GLY A 181 -4.35 -25.91 -13.27
C GLY A 181 -3.84 -24.70 -12.47
N GLY A 182 -3.81 -24.78 -11.13
CA GLY A 182 -3.33 -23.70 -10.27
C GLY A 182 -1.88 -23.88 -9.79
N TRP A 183 -1.41 -22.90 -9.02
CA TRP A 183 -0.11 -22.92 -8.35
C TRP A 183 -0.26 -23.00 -6.84
N SER A 184 0.76 -23.52 -6.17
CA SER A 184 0.88 -23.60 -4.72
C SER A 184 1.89 -22.59 -4.19
N TYR A 185 1.84 -22.28 -2.89
CA TYR A 185 2.76 -21.30 -2.28
C TYR A 185 4.23 -21.75 -2.36
N THR A 186 4.50 -23.02 -2.04
CA THR A 186 5.86 -23.56 -1.98
C THR A 186 6.28 -24.27 -3.27
N GLY A 187 5.50 -24.18 -4.36
CA GLY A 187 5.86 -24.90 -5.58
C GLY A 187 6.03 -26.41 -5.39
N SER A 188 6.99 -27.00 -6.12
CA SER A 188 7.43 -28.40 -5.97
C SER A 188 8.73 -28.55 -5.16
N VAL A 189 9.22 -27.51 -4.46
CA VAL A 189 10.41 -27.66 -3.61
C VAL A 189 10.12 -28.58 -2.42
N SER A 190 10.49 -29.84 -2.63
CA SER A 190 10.58 -30.91 -1.66
C SER A 190 11.76 -30.71 -0.72
N SER A 191 11.77 -29.65 0.08
CA SER A 191 12.32 -29.85 1.42
C SER A 191 11.28 -30.71 2.13
N GLY A 192 11.60 -31.96 2.48
CA GLY A 192 10.68 -32.96 3.06
C GLY A 192 9.93 -32.56 4.35
N ASN A 193 9.98 -31.29 4.72
CA ASN A 193 9.35 -30.65 5.88
C ASN A 193 8.31 -29.57 5.49
N ALA A 194 8.02 -29.33 4.21
CA ALA A 194 6.96 -28.40 3.83
C ALA A 194 5.59 -29.01 4.21
N PRO A 195 4.72 -28.29 4.96
CA PRO A 195 3.40 -28.80 5.33
C PRO A 195 2.62 -29.22 4.08
N THR A 196 1.98 -30.38 4.10
CA THR A 196 1.23 -30.93 2.95
C THR A 196 0.18 -29.95 2.41
N SER A 197 -0.37 -29.07 3.26
CA SER A 197 -1.32 -28.01 2.89
C SER A 197 -0.73 -26.91 1.99
N THR A 198 0.57 -26.61 2.04
CA THR A 198 1.19 -25.58 1.20
C THR A 198 1.57 -26.09 -0.19
N SER A 199 1.44 -27.41 -0.40
CA SER A 199 1.63 -28.08 -1.67
C SER A 199 0.32 -28.25 -2.45
N ALA A 200 -0.85 -27.85 -1.95
CA ALA A 200 -2.04 -27.81 -2.78
C ALA A 200 -2.05 -26.54 -3.65
N ALA A 201 -2.64 -26.59 -4.84
CA ALA A 201 -2.94 -25.37 -5.58
C ALA A 201 -3.93 -24.51 -4.78
N SER A 202 -3.71 -23.21 -4.74
CA SER A 202 -4.46 -22.24 -3.93
C SER A 202 -4.79 -20.97 -4.73
N ILE A 203 -5.83 -20.25 -4.32
CA ILE A 203 -6.32 -19.05 -5.00
C ILE A 203 -5.24 -17.98 -5.09
N LEU A 204 -4.60 -17.58 -3.98
CA LEU A 204 -3.68 -16.45 -3.97
C LEU A 204 -2.44 -16.65 -4.86
N PRO A 205 -1.65 -17.73 -4.72
CA PRO A 205 -0.49 -17.96 -5.60
C PRO A 205 -0.91 -18.07 -7.07
N THR A 206 -2.09 -18.63 -7.36
CA THR A 206 -2.62 -18.69 -8.73
C THR A 206 -2.96 -17.30 -9.27
N ALA A 207 -3.70 -16.51 -8.49
CA ALA A 207 -4.10 -15.15 -8.85
C ALA A 207 -2.89 -14.20 -9.01
N MET A 208 -1.83 -14.38 -8.20
CA MET A 208 -0.59 -13.62 -8.30
C MET A 208 0.28 -14.04 -9.49
N THR A 209 0.13 -15.27 -9.99
CA THR A 209 0.92 -15.81 -11.11
C THR A 209 0.34 -15.47 -12.48
N ILE A 210 -0.99 -15.36 -12.59
CA ILE A 210 -1.67 -15.01 -13.85
C ILE A 210 -1.10 -13.71 -14.48
N PRO A 211 -0.89 -12.59 -13.75
CA PRO A 211 -0.30 -11.38 -14.33
C PRO A 211 1.07 -11.61 -14.98
N LEU A 212 1.93 -12.42 -14.37
CA LEU A 212 3.23 -12.77 -14.96
C LEU A 212 3.06 -13.55 -16.26
N VAL A 213 2.21 -14.57 -16.27
CA VAL A 213 1.94 -15.40 -17.46
C VAL A 213 1.44 -14.54 -18.62
N LEU A 214 0.51 -13.63 -18.35
CA LEU A 214 -0.01 -12.70 -19.36
C LEU A 214 1.08 -11.73 -19.84
N LYS A 215 1.91 -11.21 -18.94
CA LYS A 215 3.01 -10.32 -19.28
C LYS A 215 4.05 -11.00 -20.17
N ILE A 216 4.44 -12.24 -19.86
CA ILE A 216 5.34 -13.06 -20.70
C ILE A 216 4.74 -13.27 -22.11
N GLY A 217 3.46 -13.60 -22.19
CA GLY A 217 2.77 -13.72 -23.49
C GLY A 217 2.78 -12.41 -24.28
N SER A 218 2.61 -11.27 -23.60
CA SER A 218 2.57 -9.95 -24.24
C SER A 218 3.91 -9.49 -24.84
N VAL A 219 5.04 -10.04 -24.37
CA VAL A 219 6.38 -9.74 -24.92
C VAL A 219 6.78 -10.70 -26.05
N GLY A 220 5.82 -11.43 -26.62
CA GLY A 220 6.04 -12.33 -27.77
C GLY A 220 6.45 -13.75 -27.41
N PHE A 221 6.55 -14.10 -26.12
CA PHE A 221 6.91 -15.45 -25.67
C PHE A 221 5.65 -16.27 -25.32
N SER A 222 4.88 -16.62 -26.36
CA SER A 222 3.55 -17.24 -26.20
C SER A 222 3.54 -18.77 -26.25
N SER A 223 4.51 -19.40 -26.93
CA SER A 223 4.65 -20.85 -27.07
C SER A 223 6.11 -21.26 -26.97
N PHE A 224 6.44 -22.22 -26.11
CA PHE A 224 7.83 -22.58 -25.79
C PHE A 224 7.97 -24.01 -25.27
N GLN A 225 9.19 -24.55 -25.33
CA GLN A 225 9.58 -25.79 -24.67
C GLN A 225 10.64 -25.47 -23.61
N CYS A 226 10.48 -26.03 -22.41
CA CYS A 226 11.46 -25.83 -21.33
C CYS A 226 12.66 -26.76 -21.40
N VAL A 227 12.51 -27.87 -22.11
CA VAL A 227 13.58 -28.81 -22.43
C VAL A 227 13.44 -29.21 -23.89
N SER A 228 14.57 -29.39 -24.58
CA SER A 228 14.56 -29.79 -25.99
C SER A 228 13.82 -31.12 -26.16
N GLY A 229 12.85 -31.17 -27.09
CA GLY A 229 12.02 -32.35 -27.31
C GLY A 229 10.93 -32.59 -26.25
N GLY A 230 10.76 -31.69 -25.28
CA GLY A 230 9.74 -31.78 -24.24
C GLY A 230 8.34 -31.33 -24.70
N PRO A 231 7.36 -31.30 -23.78
CA PRO A 231 6.04 -30.76 -24.08
C PRO A 231 6.11 -29.26 -24.43
N THR A 232 5.26 -28.85 -25.37
CA THR A 232 5.07 -27.44 -25.70
C THR A 232 4.12 -26.79 -24.70
N TYR A 233 4.58 -25.73 -24.05
CA TYR A 233 3.80 -24.89 -23.16
C TYR A 233 3.27 -23.67 -23.92
N SER A 234 2.10 -23.19 -23.52
CA SER A 234 1.49 -21.97 -24.05
C SER A 234 1.03 -21.08 -22.90
N THR A 235 1.36 -19.79 -22.95
CA THR A 235 0.92 -18.82 -21.93
C THR A 235 -0.60 -18.69 -21.88
N ALA A 236 -1.26 -18.76 -23.05
CA ALA A 236 -2.72 -18.77 -23.13
C ALA A 236 -3.33 -20.01 -22.46
N THR A 237 -2.75 -21.20 -22.70
CA THR A 237 -3.22 -22.44 -22.07
C THR A 237 -2.97 -22.43 -20.56
N MET A 238 -1.80 -21.96 -20.11
CA MET A 238 -1.51 -21.83 -18.68
C MET A 238 -2.51 -20.89 -17.99
N ALA A 239 -2.81 -19.73 -18.58
CA ALA A 239 -3.80 -18.79 -18.05
C ALA A 239 -5.22 -19.39 -18.03
N ALA A 240 -5.63 -20.10 -19.09
CA ALA A 240 -6.93 -20.77 -19.15
C ALA A 240 -7.08 -21.86 -18.07
N ASN A 241 -6.05 -22.69 -17.87
CA ASN A 241 -6.02 -23.71 -16.82
C ASN A 241 -6.11 -23.08 -15.42
N ALA A 242 -5.44 -21.94 -15.22
CA ALA A 242 -5.48 -21.21 -13.96
C ALA A 242 -6.87 -20.62 -13.66
N VAL A 243 -7.54 -20.07 -14.67
CA VAL A 243 -8.94 -19.61 -14.54
C VAL A 243 -9.88 -20.78 -14.27
N ALA A 244 -9.71 -21.91 -14.96
CA ALA A 244 -10.48 -23.12 -14.71
C ALA A 244 -10.32 -23.59 -13.26
N PHE A 245 -9.08 -23.61 -12.74
CA PHE A 245 -8.80 -23.88 -11.33
C PHE A 245 -9.54 -22.91 -10.40
N LEU A 246 -9.41 -21.59 -10.60
CA LEU A 246 -10.06 -20.60 -9.74
C LEU A 246 -11.58 -20.81 -9.70
N LYS A 247 -12.20 -21.14 -10.83
CA LYS A 247 -13.65 -21.41 -10.91
C LYS A 247 -14.09 -22.66 -10.12
N THR A 248 -13.19 -23.61 -9.85
CA THR A 248 -13.47 -24.71 -8.92
C THR A 248 -13.58 -24.26 -7.45
N LYS A 249 -13.13 -23.04 -7.16
CA LYS A 249 -13.17 -22.42 -5.82
C LYS A 249 -14.33 -21.45 -5.62
N LEU A 250 -15.19 -21.30 -6.63
CA LEU A 250 -16.42 -20.50 -6.56
C LEU A 250 -17.47 -21.26 -5.74
N ASN A 251 -17.97 -20.63 -4.68
CA ASN A 251 -19.01 -21.18 -3.83
C ASN A 251 -20.40 -20.70 -4.25
N ALA A 252 -21.44 -21.36 -3.73
CA ALA A 252 -22.84 -21.04 -4.05
C ALA A 252 -23.26 -19.61 -3.67
N ASP A 253 -22.59 -18.99 -2.70
CA ASP A 253 -22.80 -17.60 -2.30
C ASP A 253 -22.19 -16.57 -3.29
N GLY A 254 -21.51 -17.06 -4.34
CA GLY A 254 -20.83 -16.26 -5.37
C GLY A 254 -19.42 -15.82 -5.00
N GLY A 255 -18.98 -16.06 -3.76
CA GLY A 255 -17.62 -15.78 -3.32
C GLY A 255 -16.66 -16.92 -3.66
N PHE A 256 -15.37 -16.68 -3.51
CA PHE A 256 -14.32 -17.66 -3.70
C PHE A 256 -13.64 -18.01 -2.38
N GLY A 257 -13.23 -19.27 -2.23
CA GLY A 257 -12.45 -19.71 -1.08
C GLY A 257 -11.83 -21.08 -1.23
N ASP A 258 -10.60 -21.26 -0.73
CA ASP A 258 -9.86 -22.51 -0.94
C ASP A 258 -10.45 -23.72 -0.19
N ASN A 259 -11.15 -23.47 0.92
CA ASN A 259 -11.71 -24.47 1.84
C ASN A 259 -13.25 -24.53 1.77
N GLY A 260 -13.86 -24.11 0.65
CA GLY A 260 -15.31 -24.08 0.50
C GLY A 260 -16.02 -23.00 1.33
N THR A 261 -15.26 -22.13 2.00
CA THR A 261 -15.77 -20.95 2.70
C THR A 261 -15.28 -19.70 1.98
N SER A 262 -16.20 -18.86 1.52
CA SER A 262 -15.86 -17.64 0.80
C SER A 262 -15.23 -16.59 1.71
N GLY A 263 -14.18 -15.95 1.21
CA GLY A 263 -13.50 -14.83 1.86
C GLY A 263 -13.38 -13.62 0.93
N VAL A 264 -13.32 -12.41 1.49
CA VAL A 264 -13.21 -11.17 0.70
C VAL A 264 -11.89 -11.13 -0.05
N LEU A 265 -10.78 -11.46 0.63
CA LEU A 265 -9.44 -11.48 0.04
C LEU A 265 -9.37 -12.43 -1.16
N GLU A 266 -9.79 -13.67 -0.97
CA GLU A 266 -9.80 -14.70 -2.02
C GLU A 266 -10.74 -14.32 -3.17
N THR A 267 -11.93 -13.81 -2.86
CA THR A 267 -12.90 -13.37 -3.87
C THR A 267 -12.36 -12.23 -4.73
N ALA A 268 -11.77 -11.21 -4.11
CA ALA A 268 -11.21 -10.08 -4.83
C ALA A 268 -9.99 -10.49 -5.70
N MET A 269 -9.11 -11.33 -5.17
CA MET A 269 -7.94 -11.81 -5.91
C MET A 269 -8.33 -12.73 -7.08
N ALA A 270 -9.29 -13.64 -6.87
CA ALA A 270 -9.83 -14.48 -7.93
C ALA A 270 -10.51 -13.63 -9.02
N TYR A 271 -11.31 -12.63 -8.63
CA TYR A 271 -11.94 -11.69 -9.55
C TYR A 271 -10.90 -11.00 -10.44
N LEU A 272 -9.86 -10.39 -9.83
CA LEU A 272 -8.84 -9.64 -10.57
C LEU A 272 -8.11 -10.52 -11.57
N ALA A 273 -7.79 -11.76 -11.17
CA ALA A 273 -7.10 -12.71 -12.01
C ALA A 273 -7.97 -13.22 -13.17
N ILE A 274 -9.25 -13.55 -12.90
CA ILE A 274 -10.19 -13.97 -13.94
C ILE A 274 -10.46 -12.83 -14.91
N GLN A 275 -10.66 -11.61 -14.42
CA GLN A 275 -10.88 -10.41 -15.24
C GLN A 275 -9.71 -10.15 -16.19
N ALA A 276 -8.47 -10.36 -15.74
CA ALA A 276 -7.29 -10.14 -16.56
C ALA A 276 -7.19 -11.10 -17.76
N VAL A 277 -7.77 -12.31 -17.64
CA VAL A 277 -7.75 -13.32 -18.71
C VAL A 277 -9.02 -13.26 -19.56
N ASN A 278 -10.18 -13.16 -18.92
CA ASN A 278 -11.49 -13.14 -19.55
C ASN A 278 -12.42 -12.13 -18.84
N PRO A 279 -12.48 -10.87 -19.32
CA PRO A 279 -13.31 -9.83 -18.70
C PRO A 279 -14.81 -10.06 -18.87
N SER A 280 -15.23 -11.05 -19.66
CA SER A 280 -16.62 -11.44 -19.88
C SER A 280 -17.03 -12.71 -19.14
N ASP A 281 -16.18 -13.26 -18.26
CA ASP A 281 -16.54 -14.47 -17.50
C ASP A 281 -17.69 -14.20 -16.52
N ALA A 282 -18.73 -15.04 -16.55
CA ALA A 282 -19.93 -14.87 -15.73
C ALA A 282 -19.65 -14.91 -14.22
N SER A 283 -18.56 -15.57 -13.78
CA SER A 283 -18.18 -15.62 -12.36
C SER A 283 -17.79 -14.25 -11.78
N LEU A 284 -17.45 -13.27 -12.64
CA LEU A 284 -17.16 -11.91 -12.22
C LEU A 284 -18.39 -11.23 -11.60
N GLY A 285 -19.58 -11.46 -12.15
CA GLY A 285 -20.84 -10.95 -11.59
C GLY A 285 -21.17 -11.56 -10.23
N ASN A 286 -20.92 -12.87 -10.08
CA ASN A 286 -21.12 -13.59 -8.81
C ASN A 286 -20.19 -13.05 -7.72
N ALA A 287 -18.90 -12.88 -8.02
CA ALA A 287 -17.93 -12.30 -7.09
C ALA A 287 -18.31 -10.88 -6.67
N GLN A 288 -18.76 -10.04 -7.60
CA GLN A 288 -19.24 -8.70 -7.28
C GLN A 288 -20.48 -8.74 -6.38
N GLY A 289 -21.40 -9.68 -6.62
CA GLY A 289 -22.56 -9.92 -5.77
C GLY A 289 -22.15 -10.24 -4.33
N TYR A 290 -21.24 -11.20 -4.16
CA TYR A 290 -20.68 -11.54 -2.85
C TYR A 290 -19.99 -10.34 -2.17
N LEU A 291 -19.20 -9.56 -2.90
CA LEU A 291 -18.52 -8.39 -2.34
C LEU A 291 -19.52 -7.31 -1.90
N VAL A 292 -20.58 -7.06 -2.66
CA VAL A 292 -21.64 -6.11 -2.26
C VAL A 292 -22.36 -6.59 -0.99
N THR A 293 -22.69 -7.87 -0.89
CA THR A 293 -23.45 -8.40 0.26
C THR A 293 -22.60 -8.60 1.51
N SER A 294 -21.29 -8.84 1.35
CA SER A 294 -20.33 -8.97 2.46
C SER A 294 -19.81 -7.65 3.01
N GLN A 295 -20.16 -6.51 2.39
CA GLN A 295 -19.78 -5.18 2.88
C GLN A 295 -20.45 -4.90 4.24
N LYS A 296 -19.65 -4.45 5.21
CA LYS A 296 -20.14 -4.07 6.54
C LYS A 296 -20.90 -2.74 6.49
N SER A 297 -21.72 -2.48 7.51
CA SER A 297 -22.48 -1.23 7.63
C SER A 297 -21.60 0.02 7.75
N ASP A 298 -20.37 -0.12 8.26
CA ASP A 298 -19.36 0.95 8.31
C ASP A 298 -18.75 1.25 6.92
N GLY A 299 -19.09 0.46 5.89
CA GLY A 299 -18.58 0.57 4.53
C GLY A 299 -17.31 -0.24 4.26
N SER A 300 -16.68 -0.79 5.29
CA SER A 300 -15.47 -1.60 5.14
C SER A 300 -15.78 -3.03 4.69
N TRP A 301 -14.73 -3.72 4.24
CA TRP A 301 -14.68 -5.17 4.26
C TRP A 301 -13.72 -5.61 5.36
N ALA A 302 -14.21 -6.50 6.23
CA ALA A 302 -13.47 -7.03 7.39
C ALA A 302 -12.91 -5.95 8.35
N SER A 303 -13.35 -4.69 8.27
CA SER A 303 -12.73 -3.55 8.97
C SER A 303 -11.22 -3.45 8.73
N ASP A 304 -10.78 -3.90 7.55
CA ASP A 304 -9.39 -3.99 7.16
C ASP A 304 -9.16 -3.16 5.88
N PRO A 305 -8.20 -2.20 5.88
CA PRO A 305 -7.96 -1.37 4.70
C PRO A 305 -7.47 -2.12 3.47
N PHE A 306 -6.70 -3.19 3.64
CA PHE A 306 -6.20 -3.99 2.52
C PHE A 306 -7.34 -4.75 1.84
N GLN A 307 -8.17 -5.45 2.60
CA GLN A 307 -9.33 -6.17 2.07
C GLN A 307 -10.37 -5.21 1.50
N THR A 308 -10.61 -4.07 2.16
CA THR A 308 -11.49 -3.01 1.64
C THR A 308 -10.99 -2.52 0.29
N ALA A 309 -9.69 -2.25 0.16
CA ALA A 309 -9.11 -1.79 -1.09
C ALA A 309 -9.11 -2.85 -2.20
N LEU A 310 -8.90 -4.13 -1.88
CA LEU A 310 -8.98 -5.21 -2.86
C LEU A 310 -10.42 -5.42 -3.34
N ALA A 311 -11.40 -5.37 -2.44
CA ALA A 311 -12.81 -5.41 -2.82
C ALA A 311 -13.19 -4.27 -3.77
N LEU A 312 -12.73 -3.04 -3.47
CA LEU A 312 -12.93 -1.88 -4.36
C LEU A 312 -12.24 -2.07 -5.72
N GLN A 313 -11.06 -2.70 -5.76
CA GLN A 313 -10.38 -3.02 -7.01
C GLN A 313 -11.12 -4.08 -7.84
N ALA A 314 -11.99 -4.90 -7.25
CA ALA A 314 -12.83 -5.86 -7.98
C ALA A 314 -14.08 -5.20 -8.62
N TYR A 315 -14.28 -3.89 -8.44
CA TYR A 315 -15.31 -3.16 -9.17
C TYR A 315 -14.79 -2.60 -10.50
N PRO A 316 -15.68 -2.36 -11.48
CA PRO A 316 -15.31 -1.75 -12.75
C PRO A 316 -14.65 -0.39 -12.51
N SER A 317 -13.64 -0.08 -13.32
CA SER A 317 -12.99 1.24 -13.28
C SER A 317 -13.99 2.33 -13.61
N THR A 318 -13.90 3.45 -12.89
CA THR A 318 -14.74 4.63 -13.12
C THR A 318 -13.98 5.88 -12.70
N THR A 319 -14.34 7.03 -13.25
CA THR A 319 -13.85 8.33 -12.77
C THR A 319 -14.97 8.99 -11.99
N LEU A 320 -14.86 8.98 -10.67
CA LEU A 320 -15.86 9.63 -9.83
C LEU A 320 -15.76 11.15 -9.95
N VAL A 321 -16.92 11.80 -10.05
CA VAL A 321 -17.01 13.27 -10.11
C VAL A 321 -16.60 13.86 -8.76
N ALA A 322 -15.75 14.89 -8.79
CA ALA A 322 -15.31 15.64 -7.62
C ALA A 322 -15.44 17.14 -7.93
N THR A 323 -16.65 17.69 -7.74
CA THR A 323 -16.99 19.07 -8.19
C THR A 323 -16.12 20.12 -7.50
N ALA A 324 -15.75 19.91 -6.23
CA ALA A 324 -14.92 20.85 -5.48
C ALA A 324 -13.44 20.88 -5.88
N GLY A 325 -12.94 19.90 -6.63
CA GLY A 325 -11.53 19.79 -7.00
C GLY A 325 -10.55 19.51 -5.84
N ASP A 326 -11.05 19.16 -4.66
CA ASP A 326 -10.25 18.85 -3.45
C ASP A 326 -9.74 17.41 -3.39
N GLY A 327 -10.03 16.62 -4.43
CA GLY A 327 -9.66 15.22 -4.57
C GLY A 327 -10.60 14.24 -3.86
N MET A 328 -11.64 14.71 -3.15
CA MET A 328 -12.66 13.84 -2.59
C MET A 328 -13.91 13.81 -3.50
N PRO A 329 -14.35 12.64 -3.98
CA PRO A 329 -15.52 12.54 -4.85
C PRO A 329 -16.83 12.94 -4.18
N ASP A 330 -17.77 13.46 -4.97
CA ASP A 330 -19.08 13.91 -4.50
C ASP A 330 -19.90 12.76 -3.92
N ALA A 331 -19.80 11.57 -4.51
CA ALA A 331 -20.43 10.36 -3.98
C ALA A 331 -19.90 9.97 -2.58
N VAL A 332 -18.60 10.19 -2.34
CA VAL A 332 -17.99 9.95 -1.03
C VAL A 332 -18.45 11.01 -0.02
N LYS A 333 -18.48 12.28 -0.45
CA LYS A 333 -18.98 13.39 0.37
C LYS A 333 -20.43 13.18 0.81
N ALA A 334 -21.27 12.68 -0.09
CA ALA A 334 -22.67 12.36 0.22
C ALA A 334 -22.77 11.30 1.35
N VAL A 335 -21.95 10.26 1.32
CA VAL A 335 -21.89 9.25 2.39
C VAL A 335 -21.43 9.86 3.72
N LEU A 336 -20.50 10.83 3.66
CA LEU A 336 -19.93 11.50 4.82
C LEU A 336 -20.77 12.69 5.34
N GLY A 337 -21.86 13.07 4.66
CA GLY A 337 -22.63 14.27 4.98
C GLY A 337 -21.89 15.59 4.71
N LEU A 338 -20.94 15.60 3.77
CA LEU A 338 -20.14 16.77 3.40
C LEU A 338 -20.71 17.50 2.16
N SER A 339 -20.43 18.80 2.04
CA SER A 339 -20.83 19.60 0.88
C SER A 339 -20.04 19.22 -0.38
N THR A 340 -20.74 19.05 -1.50
CA THR A 340 -20.17 18.70 -2.82
C THR A 340 -19.68 19.92 -3.61
N GLY A 341 -20.16 21.12 -3.26
CA GLY A 341 -19.76 22.35 -3.93
C GLY A 341 -18.29 22.69 -3.68
N THR A 342 -17.70 23.46 -4.61
CA THR A 342 -16.52 24.25 -4.27
C THR A 342 -16.88 25.08 -3.03
N PRO A 343 -16.08 25.05 -1.95
CA PRO A 343 -16.27 26.01 -0.86
C PRO A 343 -16.33 27.39 -1.52
N SER A 344 -17.36 28.18 -1.23
CA SER A 344 -17.46 29.55 -1.75
C SER A 344 -16.27 30.36 -1.22
N ARG A 345 -15.17 30.34 -1.96
CA ARG A 345 -14.03 31.22 -1.80
C ARG A 345 -13.79 31.80 -3.18
N GLY A 346 -13.85 33.12 -3.31
CA GLY A 346 -13.35 33.83 -4.48
C GLY A 346 -11.84 33.67 -4.60
N LEU A 347 -11.37 32.47 -4.94
CA LEU A 347 -9.98 32.21 -5.28
C LEU A 347 -9.84 32.41 -6.78
N GLN A 348 -9.32 33.57 -7.16
CA GLN A 348 -8.65 33.74 -8.45
C GLN A 348 -7.44 32.78 -8.52
N PRO A 349 -7.01 32.40 -9.75
CA PRO A 349 -5.99 31.38 -9.97
C PRO A 349 -4.69 31.70 -9.24
N GLY A 350 -4.12 30.70 -8.57
CA GLY A 350 -2.74 30.78 -8.08
C GLY A 350 -1.78 31.06 -9.23
N ASN A 351 -0.65 31.70 -8.92
CA ASN A 351 0.36 32.25 -9.83
C ASN A 351 1.16 31.22 -10.67
N GLY A 352 0.55 30.11 -11.10
CA GLY A 352 1.14 29.23 -12.12
C GLY A 352 2.42 28.51 -11.71
N GLN A 353 2.60 28.19 -10.42
CA GLN A 353 3.79 27.52 -9.88
C GLN A 353 3.51 26.13 -9.26
N SER A 354 2.43 25.45 -9.64
CA SER A 354 2.31 24.01 -9.36
C SER A 354 2.97 23.22 -10.49
N VAL A 355 4.11 22.60 -10.19
CA VAL A 355 4.74 21.56 -11.01
C VAL A 355 4.30 20.18 -10.49
N ALA A 356 4.09 19.24 -11.40
CA ALA A 356 3.74 17.86 -11.06
C ALA A 356 4.86 17.17 -10.25
N GLY A 357 4.50 16.49 -9.16
CA GLY A 357 5.38 15.53 -8.47
C GLY A 357 6.18 16.02 -7.25
N VAL A 358 5.88 17.16 -6.61
CA VAL A 358 6.72 17.68 -5.51
C VAL A 358 6.00 17.69 -4.15
N ASN A 359 6.67 17.07 -3.18
CA ASN A 359 6.36 16.97 -1.75
C ASN A 359 5.83 18.28 -1.13
N LYS A 360 4.79 18.18 -0.29
CA LYS A 360 4.51 19.24 0.69
C LYS A 360 5.75 19.35 1.60
N PRO A 361 6.38 20.53 1.75
CA PRO A 361 7.55 20.66 2.63
C PRO A 361 7.13 20.35 4.07
N LEU A 362 7.71 19.29 4.63
CA LEU A 362 7.69 19.02 6.07
C LEU A 362 8.76 19.90 6.72
N VAL A 363 8.34 20.80 7.61
CA VAL A 363 9.31 21.60 8.38
C VAL A 363 9.98 20.68 9.40
N THR A 364 11.25 20.36 9.19
CA THR A 364 12.01 19.51 10.11
C THR A 364 12.94 20.35 10.96
N ILE A 365 12.85 20.20 12.28
CA ILE A 365 13.63 20.95 13.28
C ILE A 365 14.49 19.95 14.06
N ALA A 366 15.80 20.19 14.10
CA ALA A 366 16.70 19.44 14.98
C ALA A 366 16.77 20.12 16.35
N ALA A 367 16.65 19.33 17.42
CA ALA A 367 16.81 19.78 18.79
C ALA A 367 17.53 18.71 19.61
N TYR A 368 18.03 19.06 20.80
CA TYR A 368 18.73 18.14 21.67
C TYR A 368 18.22 18.25 23.09
N VAL A 369 18.10 17.12 23.79
CA VAL A 369 17.65 17.10 25.20
C VAL A 369 18.52 18.04 26.03
N SER A 370 17.87 18.83 26.89
CA SER A 370 18.49 19.81 27.80
C SER A 370 19.19 21.00 27.13
N GLN A 371 18.98 21.23 25.83
CA GLN A 371 19.47 22.42 25.12
C GLN A 371 18.33 23.37 24.75
N ALA A 372 18.46 24.63 25.12
CA ALA A 372 17.49 25.65 24.74
C ALA A 372 17.50 25.84 23.22
N MET A 373 16.31 25.92 22.62
CA MET A 373 16.13 26.19 21.21
C MET A 373 15.10 27.29 20.97
N SER A 374 15.24 27.97 19.84
CA SER A 374 14.25 28.89 19.29
C SER A 374 14.29 28.77 17.77
N TYR A 375 13.16 28.42 17.18
CA TYR A 375 13.02 28.23 15.74
C TYR A 375 11.76 28.93 15.26
N SER A 376 11.89 29.83 14.29
CA SER A 376 10.75 30.56 13.73
C SER A 376 10.20 29.85 12.50
N ILE A 377 8.95 29.40 12.59
CA ILE A 377 8.21 28.90 11.44
C ILE A 377 7.66 30.11 10.69
N VAL A 378 8.13 30.30 9.47
CA VAL A 378 7.73 31.42 8.63
C VAL A 378 6.47 31.04 7.87
N GLY A 379 5.41 31.84 8.04
CA GLY A 379 4.18 31.65 7.29
C GLY A 379 4.36 31.96 5.82
N SER A 380 3.82 31.10 4.97
CA SER A 380 3.87 31.27 3.51
C SER A 380 2.46 31.32 2.94
N GLY A 381 2.25 32.20 1.95
CA GLY A 381 0.93 32.44 1.33
C GLY A 381 -0.04 33.20 2.22
N GLY A 382 -1.05 33.85 1.62
CA GLY A 382 -1.99 34.71 2.33
C GLY A 382 -1.44 36.12 2.62
N THR A 383 -2.10 36.84 3.54
CA THR A 383 -1.76 38.21 3.92
C THR A 383 -1.18 38.26 5.32
N SER A 384 0.09 38.65 5.46
CA SER A 384 0.72 38.95 6.76
C SER A 384 -0.07 40.02 7.52
N PRO A 385 -0.18 39.96 8.86
CA PRO A 385 0.47 39.01 9.78
C PRO A 385 -0.16 37.61 9.83
N TYR A 386 0.66 36.62 10.19
CA TYR A 386 0.23 35.24 10.43
C TYR A 386 0.13 34.93 11.92
N GLN A 387 -0.89 34.17 12.28
CA GLN A 387 -1.12 33.59 13.60
C GLN A 387 -1.02 32.07 13.51
N PHE A 388 -0.34 31.43 14.43
CA PHE A 388 -0.16 29.98 14.45
C PHE A 388 -0.81 29.35 15.68
N THR A 389 -1.51 28.25 15.48
CA THR A 389 -2.07 27.43 16.55
C THR A 389 -1.74 25.96 16.29
N LEU A 390 -1.60 25.17 17.35
CA LEU A 390 -1.42 23.72 17.24
C LEU A 390 -2.76 23.09 16.87
N ALA A 391 -2.85 22.45 15.71
CA ALA A 391 -4.07 21.82 15.22
C ALA A 391 -4.15 20.34 15.62
N SER A 392 -3.03 19.62 15.56
CA SER A 392 -2.93 18.21 15.94
C SER A 392 -1.48 17.80 16.24
N GLY A 393 -1.32 16.67 16.91
CA GLY A 393 -0.01 16.18 17.38
C GLY A 393 0.43 16.86 18.68
N SER A 394 1.70 16.71 19.02
CA SER A 394 2.29 17.32 20.21
C SER A 394 3.69 17.82 19.92
N LEU A 395 4.06 18.93 20.54
CA LEU A 395 5.47 19.34 20.61
C LEU A 395 6.23 18.44 21.59
N PRO A 396 7.56 18.34 21.47
CA PRO A 396 8.39 17.72 22.48
C PRO A 396 8.14 18.32 23.87
N PRO A 397 8.12 17.52 24.94
CA PRO A 397 7.98 18.03 26.31
C PRO A 397 9.04 19.07 26.64
N GLY A 398 8.62 20.26 27.06
CA GLY A 398 9.52 21.40 27.33
C GLY A 398 9.65 22.40 26.18
N LEU A 399 9.01 22.15 25.03
CA LEU A 399 8.82 23.12 23.96
C LEU A 399 7.39 23.66 23.92
N SER A 400 7.26 24.89 23.43
CA SER A 400 5.98 25.56 23.17
C SER A 400 6.04 26.29 21.82
N ILE A 401 4.88 26.62 21.27
CA ILE A 401 4.79 27.47 20.09
C ILE A 401 4.06 28.77 20.42
N SER A 402 4.63 29.90 19.99
CA SER A 402 3.97 31.20 20.06
C SER A 402 2.96 31.38 18.93
N SER A 403 2.02 32.31 19.09
CA SER A 403 1.09 32.64 18.02
C SER A 403 1.78 33.29 16.81
N SER A 404 3.01 33.78 16.93
CA SER A 404 3.84 34.24 15.80
C SER A 404 4.59 33.11 15.07
N GLY A 405 4.40 31.84 15.47
CA GLY A 405 5.04 30.69 14.82
C GLY A 405 6.42 30.35 15.37
N VAL A 406 6.82 30.88 16.53
CA VAL A 406 8.13 30.59 17.14
C VAL A 406 8.01 29.38 18.05
N VAL A 407 8.68 28.29 17.69
CA VAL A 407 8.85 27.10 18.52
C VAL A 407 10.06 27.31 19.43
N SER A 408 9.85 27.36 20.74
CA SER A 408 10.93 27.63 21.71
C SER A 408 10.77 26.90 23.03
N GLY A 409 11.89 26.71 23.73
CA GLY A 409 11.96 26.04 25.01
C GLY A 409 13.19 25.15 25.14
N THR A 410 13.18 24.26 26.12
CA THR A 410 14.24 23.26 26.35
C THR A 410 13.60 21.88 26.37
N PRO A 411 13.82 21.02 25.36
CA PRO A 411 13.18 19.72 25.31
C PRO A 411 13.78 18.80 26.37
N THR A 412 12.93 17.97 26.98
CA THR A 412 13.30 17.09 28.11
C THR A 412 13.28 15.61 27.77
N ALA A 413 12.75 15.24 26.60
CA ALA A 413 12.66 13.86 26.14
C ALA A 413 13.08 13.76 24.67
N ALA A 414 13.90 12.75 24.36
CA ALA A 414 14.34 12.44 23.01
C ALA A 414 13.24 11.74 22.21
N GLY A 415 13.22 11.94 20.89
CA GLY A 415 12.30 11.28 19.99
C GLY A 415 11.82 12.18 18.84
N PRO A 416 11.16 11.59 17.83
CA PRO A 416 10.47 12.34 16.79
C PRO A 416 9.10 12.78 17.29
N TYR A 417 8.83 14.09 17.19
CA TYR A 417 7.54 14.68 17.56
C TYR A 417 6.96 15.38 16.33
N SER A 418 5.95 14.77 15.73
CA SER A 418 5.25 15.32 14.57
C SER A 418 3.99 16.05 15.00
N PHE A 419 3.79 17.25 14.48
CA PHE A 419 2.61 18.06 14.74
C PHE A 419 2.22 18.89 13.52
N THR A 420 0.93 19.24 13.45
CA THR A 420 0.41 20.12 12.42
C THR A 420 0.03 21.46 13.06
N LEU A 421 0.53 22.53 12.47
CA LEU A 421 0.14 23.89 12.81
C LEU A 421 -0.94 24.39 11.85
N GLN A 422 -1.94 25.04 12.41
CA GLN A 422 -2.87 25.88 11.68
C GLN A 422 -2.29 27.29 11.63
N GLN A 423 -1.99 27.76 10.43
CA GLN A 423 -1.63 29.14 10.14
C GLN A 423 -2.89 29.90 9.76
N THR A 424 -3.22 30.96 10.49
CA THR A 424 -4.31 31.91 10.21
C THR A 424 -3.70 33.22 9.75
N ASP A 425 -4.07 33.72 8.59
CA ASP A 425 -3.56 35.01 8.11
C ASP A 425 -4.45 36.20 8.56
N ALA A 426 -4.05 37.43 8.22
CA ALA A 426 -4.79 38.64 8.57
C ALA A 426 -6.20 38.70 7.98
N SER A 427 -6.45 37.93 6.91
CA SER A 427 -7.77 37.78 6.29
C SER A 427 -8.58 36.62 6.87
N SER A 428 -8.13 36.05 8.00
CA SER A 428 -8.72 34.87 8.65
C SER A 428 -8.68 33.59 7.79
N ALA A 429 -7.82 33.54 6.77
CA ALA A 429 -7.63 32.35 5.96
C ALA A 429 -6.76 31.34 6.70
N LEU A 430 -7.14 30.06 6.61
CA LEU A 430 -6.46 28.95 7.29
C LEU A 430 -5.60 28.15 6.31
N SER A 431 -4.35 27.91 6.68
CA SER A 431 -3.41 27.00 6.03
C SER A 431 -2.83 26.04 7.08
N TYR A 432 -2.28 24.90 6.65
CA TYR A 432 -1.72 23.90 7.57
C TYR A 432 -0.27 23.60 7.23
N VAL A 433 0.61 23.80 8.21
CA VAL A 433 2.04 23.49 8.12
C VAL A 433 2.28 22.22 8.91
N ASP A 434 2.77 21.17 8.24
CA ASP A 434 3.21 19.96 8.93
C ASP A 434 4.67 20.16 9.36
N ALA A 435 4.96 19.88 10.62
CA ALA A 435 6.28 20.01 11.21
C ALA A 435 6.66 18.77 12.01
N GLN A 436 7.96 18.51 12.09
CA GLN A 436 8.53 17.48 12.95
C GLN A 436 9.73 18.06 13.70
N VAL A 437 9.77 17.88 15.01
CA VAL A 437 10.96 18.12 15.83
C VAL A 437 11.60 16.79 16.16
N ASN A 438 12.84 16.61 15.72
CA ASN A 438 13.66 15.45 16.07
C ASN A 438 14.57 15.83 17.23
N VAL A 439 14.22 15.37 18.43
CA VAL A 439 15.02 15.60 19.64
C VAL A 439 16.04 14.48 19.77
N GLY A 440 17.31 14.80 19.51
CA GLY A 440 18.45 13.91 19.75
C GLY A 440 18.89 13.89 21.21
N ALA A 441 19.79 12.97 21.54
CA ALA A 441 20.46 12.95 22.84
C ALA A 441 21.21 14.27 23.10
N PRO A 442 21.49 14.66 24.37
CA PRO A 442 22.25 15.86 24.67
C PRO A 442 23.54 15.88 23.85
N GLN A 443 23.84 16.98 23.14
CA GLN A 443 25.20 17.15 22.62
C GLN A 443 26.07 17.50 23.81
N ASP A 444 27.12 16.72 24.04
CA ASP A 444 28.24 17.17 24.83
C ASP A 444 28.77 18.45 24.17
N VAL A 445 28.84 19.54 24.93
CA VAL A 445 29.57 20.75 24.54
C VAL A 445 31.06 20.41 24.53
N ALA A 446 31.51 19.67 23.52
CA ALA A 446 32.91 19.46 23.24
C ALA A 446 33.36 20.49 22.22
N ASP A 447 33.76 21.66 22.73
CA ASP A 447 34.86 22.47 22.18
C ASP A 447 35.32 23.48 23.26
N ALA A 448 35.85 22.96 24.37
CA ALA A 448 37.08 23.56 24.84
C ALA A 448 38.17 23.01 23.92
N PRO A 449 39.04 23.83 23.30
CA PRO A 449 40.06 23.32 22.41
C PRO A 449 40.91 22.32 23.19
N THR A 450 40.81 21.03 22.83
CA THR A 450 41.79 20.06 23.29
C THR A 450 43.12 20.52 22.71
N LEU A 451 44.07 20.77 23.60
CA LEU A 451 45.42 21.12 23.17
C LEU A 451 45.89 20.03 22.19
N PRO A 452 46.44 20.42 21.03
CA PRO A 452 47.05 19.45 20.13
C PRO A 452 48.01 18.55 20.91
N GLU A 453 48.26 17.31 20.46
CA GLU A 453 49.13 16.37 21.20
C GLU A 453 50.50 16.99 21.58
N TRP A 454 51.03 17.90 20.75
CA TRP A 454 52.24 18.66 21.06
C TRP A 454 52.10 19.61 22.28
N GLY A 455 50.92 20.20 22.50
CA GLY A 455 50.61 21.06 23.64
C GLY A 455 50.47 20.28 24.95
N ALA A 456 49.95 19.05 24.90
CA ALA A 456 49.92 18.13 26.04
C ALA A 456 51.33 17.66 26.44
N ILE A 457 52.19 17.37 25.45
CA ILE A 457 53.60 17.01 25.67
C ILE A 457 54.38 18.17 26.29
N LEU A 458 54.18 19.41 25.82
CA LEU A 458 54.84 20.59 26.39
C LEU A 458 54.44 20.84 27.85
N MET A 459 53.16 20.70 28.19
CA MET A 459 52.72 20.82 29.59
C MET A 459 53.29 19.70 30.47
N GLY A 460 53.35 18.46 29.97
CA GLY A 460 54.00 17.34 30.67
C GLY A 460 55.48 17.61 30.96
N LEU A 461 56.22 18.15 29.99
CA LEU A 461 57.63 18.53 30.16
C LEU A 461 57.81 19.72 31.12
N MET A 462 56.92 20.71 31.10
CA MET A 462 56.95 21.82 32.06
C MET A 462 56.64 21.37 33.50
N LEU A 463 55.74 20.40 33.68
CA LEU A 463 55.45 19.79 34.97
C LEU A 463 56.64 18.96 35.49
N MET A 464 57.26 18.15 34.63
CA MET A 464 58.43 17.36 35.02
C MET A 464 59.65 18.22 35.36
N THR A 465 59.86 19.32 34.62
CA THR A 465 60.96 20.27 34.92
C THR A 465 60.69 21.07 36.19
N SER A 466 59.45 21.51 36.43
CA SER A 466 59.10 22.20 37.69
C SER A 466 59.18 21.28 38.91
N MET A 467 58.83 19.99 38.78
CA MET A 467 59.06 18.99 39.82
C MET A 467 60.54 18.74 40.07
N ALA A 468 61.37 18.62 39.03
CA ALA A 468 62.83 18.47 39.17
C ALA A 468 63.51 19.70 39.81
N ILE A 469 63.03 20.92 39.50
CA ILE A 469 63.50 22.17 40.12
C ILE A 469 63.07 22.24 41.60
N SER A 470 61.83 21.85 41.90
CA SER A 470 61.32 21.74 43.29
C SER A 470 62.11 20.73 44.11
N GLU A 471 62.46 19.58 43.52
CA GLU A 471 63.22 18.53 44.19
C GLU A 471 64.69 18.91 44.41
N ARG A 472 65.33 19.63 43.47
CA ARG A 472 66.65 20.25 43.70
C ARG A 472 66.63 21.31 44.78
N LYS A 473 65.56 22.13 44.87
CA LYS A 473 65.36 23.08 45.98
C LYS A 473 65.15 22.41 47.33
N ARG A 474 64.52 21.22 47.37
CA ARG A 474 64.36 20.41 48.60
C ARG A 474 65.66 19.73 49.04
N ARG A 475 66.55 19.35 48.12
CA ARG A 475 67.84 18.71 48.45
C ARG A 475 68.98 19.70 48.73
N GLY A 476 68.76 21.00 48.48
CA GLY A 476 69.71 22.09 48.72
C GLY A 476 69.38 22.98 49.92
N ARG A 477 68.56 22.50 50.87
CA ARG A 477 68.30 23.12 52.16
C ARG A 477 68.58 22.15 53.29
#